data_AF-A0A2J4G9J0-F1
#
_entry.id   AF-A0A2J4G9J0-F1
#
_cell.length_a   1.000
_cell.length_b   1.000
_cell.length_c   1.000
_cell.angle_alpha   90.00
_cell.angle_beta   90.00
_cell.angle_gamma   90.00
#
_symmetry.space_group_name_H-M   'P 1'
#
loop_
_entity.id
_entity.type
_entity.pdbx_description
1 polymer ?
#
loop_
_entity_poly.entity_id
_entity_poly.type
_entity_poly.pdbx_seq_one_letter_code
_entity_poly.pdbx_strand_id
1 'polypeptide(L)'
;MILQGHVQALAGRMEKVSVEHWLVKGLPELGDTYPWYNVWISDGKYRCDCLFRAYGYVRRARIYTHIATVMLHPRQLRLCAK
;
A
#
# COMPACT_ATOMS: atom_id res chain seq x y z
N MET A 1 4.13 0.84 28.08
CA MET A 1 3.53 2.13 27.67
C MET A 1 3.85 2.34 26.19
N ILE A 2 2.83 2.15 25.36
CA ILE A 2 2.55 2.79 24.06
C ILE A 2 3.61 2.72 22.94
N LEU A 3 3.30 1.81 22.00
CA LEU A 3 3.44 1.93 20.54
C LEU A 3 3.73 3.37 20.02
N GLN A 4 4.98 3.72 19.75
CA GLN A 4 5.36 4.96 19.06
C GLN A 4 6.49 4.76 18.03
N GLY A 5 6.42 3.71 17.21
CA GLY A 5 7.50 3.44 16.23
C GLY A 5 7.10 3.47 14.75
N HIS A 6 5.85 3.21 14.39
CA HIS A 6 5.59 2.64 13.04
C HIS A 6 4.83 3.57 12.07
N VAL A 7 4.49 4.80 12.46
CA VAL A 7 3.61 5.65 11.63
C VAL A 7 4.37 6.53 10.63
N GLN A 8 5.64 6.88 10.89
CA GLN A 8 6.41 7.79 10.02
C GLN A 8 6.84 7.19 8.65
N ALA A 9 6.69 5.89 8.44
CA ALA A 9 7.40 5.19 7.37
C ALA A 9 6.58 4.89 6.10
N LEU A 10 5.36 5.43 5.95
CA LEU A 10 4.50 5.14 4.79
C LEU A 10 4.76 6.08 3.60
N ALA A 11 5.18 7.32 3.83
CA ALA A 11 5.40 8.31 2.78
C ALA A 11 6.55 7.95 1.81
N GLY A 12 7.56 7.22 2.27
CA GLY A 12 8.67 6.72 1.44
C GLY A 12 8.41 5.36 0.77
N ARG A 13 7.21 4.79 0.93
CA ARG A 13 6.84 3.47 0.41
C ARG A 13 5.83 3.53 -0.73
N MET A 14 5.44 4.70 -1.21
CA MET A 14 4.57 4.76 -2.39
C MET A 14 4.91 5.93 -3.31
N GLU A 15 4.75 5.69 -4.60
CA GLU A 15 4.90 6.68 -5.66
C GLU A 15 3.58 6.81 -6.41
N LYS A 16 3.12 8.04 -6.63
CA LYS A 16 1.91 8.29 -7.41
C LYS A 16 2.27 8.33 -8.89
N VAL A 17 1.74 7.37 -9.66
CA VAL A 17 1.97 7.26 -11.11
C VAL A 17 0.92 8.05 -11.89
N SER A 18 -0.33 8.03 -11.43
CA SER A 18 -1.42 8.81 -12.02
C SER A 18 -2.47 9.20 -10.98
N VAL A 19 -3.53 9.90 -11.39
CA VAL A 19 -4.63 10.33 -10.49
C VAL A 19 -5.19 9.15 -9.69
N GLU A 20 -5.29 7.98 -10.32
CA GLU A 20 -5.93 6.78 -9.79
C GLU A 20 -4.98 5.58 -9.73
N HIS A 21 -3.66 5.79 -9.80
CA HIS A 21 -2.67 4.72 -9.83
C HIS A 21 -1.44 5.08 -8.99
N TRP A 22 -1.03 4.13 -8.16
CA TRP A 22 0.12 4.19 -7.27
C TRP A 22 0.98 2.94 -7.38
N LEU A 23 2.27 3.14 -7.23
CA LEU A 23 3.24 2.08 -6.94
C LEU A 23 3.46 2.04 -5.44
N VAL A 24 3.33 0.85 -4.85
CA VAL A 24 3.57 0.60 -3.44
C VAL A 24 4.79 -0.29 -3.32
N LYS A 25 5.78 0.14 -2.53
CA LYS A 25 7.00 -0.60 -2.26
C LYS A 25 6.66 -1.84 -1.46
N GLY A 26 7.08 -2.99 -1.97
CA GLY A 26 6.97 -4.27 -1.28
C GLY A 26 7.95 -4.38 -0.13
N LEU A 27 7.54 -5.12 0.90
CA LEU A 27 8.30 -5.36 2.12
C LEU A 27 8.66 -6.83 2.24
N PRO A 28 9.90 -7.23 1.86
CA PRO A 28 10.35 -8.60 2.00
C PRO A 28 10.19 -9.14 3.42
N GLU A 29 10.31 -8.27 4.43
CA GLU A 29 10.12 -8.59 5.85
C GLU A 29 8.68 -9.04 6.17
N LEU A 30 7.71 -8.62 5.36
CA LEU A 30 6.30 -9.03 5.47
C LEU A 30 5.96 -10.16 4.48
N GLY A 31 6.97 -10.72 3.81
CA GLY A 31 6.83 -11.81 2.84
C GLY A 31 6.36 -11.34 1.46
N ASP A 32 6.58 -10.06 1.13
CA ASP A 32 6.40 -9.59 -0.24
C ASP A 32 7.50 -10.15 -1.12
N THR A 33 7.11 -10.66 -2.28
CA THR A 33 8.02 -11.28 -3.23
C THR A 33 8.58 -10.26 -4.22
N TYR A 34 7.85 -9.17 -4.45
CA TYR A 34 8.22 -8.16 -5.42
C TYR A 34 8.53 -6.84 -4.73
N PRO A 35 9.49 -6.06 -5.28
CA PRO A 35 9.88 -4.77 -4.71
C PRO A 35 8.82 -3.70 -4.89
N TRP A 36 7.90 -3.88 -5.86
CA TRP A 36 6.86 -2.92 -6.20
C TRP A 36 5.56 -3.62 -6.60
N TYR A 37 4.46 -3.01 -6.20
CA TYR A 37 3.09 -3.43 -6.50
C TYR A 37 2.27 -2.28 -7.01
N ASN A 38 1.44 -2.57 -8.01
CA ASN A 38 0.53 -1.59 -8.58
C ASN A 38 -0.77 -1.62 -7.79
N VAL A 39 -1.23 -0.45 -7.36
CA VAL A 39 -2.56 -0.24 -6.80
C VAL A 39 -3.26 0.82 -7.63
N TRP A 40 -4.43 0.51 -8.17
CA TRP A 40 -5.19 1.44 -8.99
C TRP A 40 -6.68 1.37 -8.69
N ILE A 41 -7.41 2.42 -9.06
CA ILE A 41 -8.88 2.41 -9.02
C ILE A 41 -9.38 1.92 -10.37
N SER A 42 -10.30 0.95 -10.33
CA SER A 42 -11.01 0.44 -11.51
C SER A 42 -12.44 0.17 -11.09
N ASP A 43 -13.40 0.75 -11.82
CA ASP A 43 -14.84 0.71 -11.52
C ASP A 43 -15.16 1.24 -10.11
N GLY A 44 -14.47 2.30 -9.67
CA GLY A 44 -14.62 2.88 -8.33
C GLY A 44 -14.10 2.00 -7.18
N LYS A 45 -13.41 0.89 -7.49
CA LYS A 45 -12.83 -0.02 -6.49
C LYS A 45 -11.32 -0.03 -6.58
N TYR A 46 -10.66 -0.04 -5.43
CA TYR A 46 -9.21 -0.27 -5.37
C TYR A 46 -8.88 -1.71 -5.78
N ARG A 47 -7.95 -1.85 -6.71
CA ARG A 47 -7.38 -3.10 -7.17
C ARG A 47 -5.88 -3.08 -6.93
N CYS A 48 -5.31 -4.26 -6.72
CA CYS A 48 -3.88 -4.44 -6.59
C CYS A 48 -3.43 -5.59 -7.50
N ASP A 49 -2.29 -5.44 -8.17
CA ASP A 49 -1.74 -6.47 -9.06
C ASP A 49 -1.35 -7.74 -8.31
N CYS A 50 -1.09 -7.67 -7.00
CA CYS A 50 -0.96 -8.84 -6.11
C CYS A 50 -2.10 -9.85 -6.26
N LEU A 51 -3.31 -9.41 -6.57
CA LEU A 51 -4.48 -10.27 -6.72
C LEU A 51 -4.35 -11.21 -7.93
N PHE A 52 -3.72 -10.74 -9.00
CA PHE A 52 -3.61 -11.45 -10.28
C PHE A 52 -2.29 -12.22 -10.43
N ARG A 53 -1.35 -12.02 -9.51
CA ARG A 53 -0.09 -12.76 -9.45
C ARG A 53 -0.30 -14.14 -8.83
N ALA A 54 0.59 -15.09 -9.14
CA ALA A 54 0.57 -16.43 -8.56
C ALA A 54 0.44 -16.34 -7.02
N TYR A 55 -0.52 -17.07 -6.44
CA TYR A 55 -0.86 -17.07 -5.01
C TYR A 55 -1.63 -15.85 -4.45
N GLY A 56 -2.18 -14.97 -5.29
CA GLY A 56 -2.96 -13.80 -4.85
C GLY A 56 -4.08 -14.13 -3.86
N TYR A 57 -4.81 -15.23 -4.05
CA TYR A 57 -5.88 -15.67 -3.14
C TYR A 57 -5.36 -16.05 -1.74
N VAL A 58 -4.22 -16.73 -1.66
CA VAL A 58 -3.60 -17.20 -0.40
C VAL A 58 -3.08 -16.02 0.43
N ARG A 59 -2.79 -14.88 -0.22
CA ARG A 59 -2.20 -13.68 0.40
C ARG A 59 -3.21 -12.55 0.57
N ARG A 60 -4.50 -12.85 0.67
CA ARG A 60 -5.58 -11.85 0.76
C ARG A 60 -5.34 -10.79 1.84
N ALA A 61 -4.87 -11.18 3.03
CA ALA A 61 -4.54 -10.24 4.11
C ALA A 61 -3.45 -9.22 3.70
N ARG A 62 -2.47 -9.64 2.90
CA ARG A 62 -1.39 -8.76 2.38
C ARG A 62 -1.90 -7.80 1.32
N ILE A 63 -2.79 -8.25 0.43
CA ILE A 63 -3.46 -7.38 -0.56
C ILE A 63 -4.14 -6.19 0.12
N TYR A 64 -4.82 -6.44 1.25
CA TYR A 64 -5.45 -5.38 2.02
C TYR A 64 -4.43 -4.37 2.58
N THR A 65 -3.20 -4.78 2.90
CA THR A 65 -2.16 -3.86 3.39
C THR A 65 -1.63 -2.91 2.30
N HIS A 66 -1.51 -3.36 1.05
CA HIS A 66 -1.11 -2.51 -0.08
C HIS A 66 -2.19 -1.47 -0.38
N ILE A 67 -3.47 -1.89 -0.42
CA ILE A 67 -4.62 -0.98 -0.60
C ILE A 67 -4.73 -0.02 0.58
N ALA A 68 -4.59 -0.51 1.82
CA ALA A 68 -4.65 0.34 3.01
C ALA A 68 -3.56 1.41 3.02
N THR A 69 -2.35 1.09 2.55
CA THR A 69 -1.27 2.07 2.40
C THR A 69 -1.70 3.24 1.52
N VAL A 70 -2.32 2.96 0.37
CA VAL A 70 -2.85 3.99 -0.54
C VAL A 70 -4.00 4.78 0.08
N MET A 71 -4.91 4.12 0.80
CA MET A 71 -6.06 4.80 1.43
C MET A 71 -5.65 5.67 2.64
N LEU A 72 -4.60 5.28 3.37
CA LEU A 72 -4.15 5.98 4.57
C LEU A 72 -3.17 7.12 4.26
N HIS A 73 -2.40 7.04 3.18
CA HIS A 73 -1.43 8.07 2.82
C HIS A 73 -2.04 9.49 2.66
N PRO A 74 -3.20 9.70 2.01
CA PRO A 74 -3.84 11.02 1.92
C PRO A 74 -4.23 11.59 3.30
N ARG A 75 -4.51 10.72 4.28
CA ARG A 75 -4.88 11.14 5.64
C ARG A 75 -3.68 11.49 6.51
N GLN A 76 -2.52 10.88 6.25
CA GLN A 76 -1.29 11.13 7.00
C GLN A 76 -0.63 12.47 6.64
N LEU A 77 -0.73 12.91 5.38
CA LEU A 77 -0.26 14.24 4.95
C LEU A 77 -0.97 15.41 5.65
N ARG A 78 -2.18 15.20 6.18
CA ARG A 78 -2.91 16.22 6.97
C ARG A 78 -2.57 16.21 8.47
N LEU A 79 -1.90 15.17 8.96
CA LEU A 79 -1.54 15.02 10.37
C LEU A 79 -0.09 15.41 10.66
N CYS A 80 0.80 15.36 9.66
CA CYS A 80 2.17 15.89 9.75
C CYS A 80 2.32 17.35 9.31
N ALA A 81 1.24 18.02 8.92
CA ALA A 81 1.21 19.45 8.57
C ALA A 81 0.78 20.34 9.75
N LYS A 82 1.19 19.99 10.97
CA LYS A 82 0.94 20.80 12.16
C LYS A 82 2.19 20.91 13.02
#